data_AF-A0A936XWF4-F1
#
_entry.id   AF-A0A936XWF4-F1
#
_cell.length_a   1.000
_cell.length_b   1.000
_cell.length_c   1.000
_cell.angle_alpha   90.00
_cell.angle_beta   90.00
_cell.angle_gamma   90.00
#
_symmetry.space_group_name_H-M   'P 1'
#
loop_
_entity.id
_entity.type
_entity.pdbx_description
1 polymer ?
#
loop_
_entity_poly.entity_id
_entity_poly.type
_entity_poly.pdbx_seq_one_letter_code
_entity_poly.pdbx_strand_id
1 'polypeptide(L)' 'MGNYLFFLTADHGVAHIPAFLQDHNIPAGTFNDNAIAKESMAVESDFGIKKLYSV' A
#
# COMPACT_ATOMS: atom_id res chain seq x y z
N MET A 1 44.56 -6.56 -13.41
CA MET A 1 43.41 -5.64 -13.21
C MET A 1 42.15 -6.43 -13.45
N GLY A 2 41.19 -6.40 -12.51
CA GLY A 2 40.03 -7.30 -12.49
C GLY A 2 38.80 -6.70 -13.20
N ASN A 3 38.03 -7.57 -13.84
CA ASN A 3 36.74 -7.22 -14.44
C ASN A 3 35.62 -7.71 -13.52
N TYR A 4 34.65 -6.85 -13.23
CA TYR A 4 33.51 -7.18 -12.38
C TYR A 4 32.23 -7.01 -13.18
N LEU A 5 31.33 -7.98 -13.02
CA LEU A 5 29.98 -7.96 -13.59
C LEU A 5 28.99 -7.82 -12.44
N PHE A 6 28.17 -6.79 -12.52
CA PHE A 6 27.09 -6.54 -11.57
C PHE A 6 25.74 -6.77 -12.25
N PHE A 7 24.83 -7.36 -11.48
CA PHE A 7 23.43 -7.45 -11.85
C PHE A 7 22.63 -6.68 -10.80
N LEU A 8 21.95 -5.62 -11.23
CA LEU A 8 21.01 -4.88 -10.40
C LEU A 8 19.59 -5.34 -10.76
N THR A 9 18.79 -5.53 -9.73
CA THR A 9 17.36 -5.82 -9.82
C THR A 9 16.60 -4.99 -8.81
N ALA A 10 15.28 -4.90 -8.96
CA ALA A 10 14.36 -4.38 -7.96
C ALA A 10 13.34 -5.47 -7.65
N ASP A 11 13.01 -5.64 -6.38
CA ASP A 11 11.95 -6.55 -5.92
C ASP A 11 10.56 -5.95 -6.13
N HIS A 12 10.45 -4.62 -6.25
CA HIS A 12 9.20 -3.93 -6.57
C HIS A 12 9.40 -2.55 -7.21
N GLY A 13 8.31 -2.01 -7.77
CA GLY A 13 8.20 -0.63 -8.24
C GLY A 13 7.54 0.30 -7.22
N VAL A 14 7.08 1.47 -7.68
CA VAL A 14 6.29 2.44 -6.91
C VAL A 14 5.11 2.91 -7.76
N ALA A 15 3.96 3.18 -7.13
CA ALA A 15 2.79 3.72 -7.81
C ALA A 15 2.99 5.20 -8.21
N HIS A 16 2.26 5.64 -9.24
CA HIS A 16 2.22 7.07 -9.62
C HIS A 16 1.50 7.90 -8.54
N ILE A 17 1.82 9.20 -8.49
CA ILE A 17 1.19 10.15 -7.57
C ILE A 17 -0.31 10.25 -7.90
N PRO A 18 -1.22 9.94 -6.96
CA PRO A 18 -2.66 9.94 -7.25
C PRO A 18 -3.19 11.28 -7.76
N ALA A 19 -2.71 12.41 -7.20
CA ALA A 19 -3.14 13.74 -7.63
C ALA A 19 -2.81 14.03 -9.11
N PHE A 20 -1.60 13.64 -9.55
CA PHE A 20 -1.22 13.78 -10.96
C PHE A 20 -2.15 12.96 -11.88
N LEU A 21 -2.46 11.72 -11.50
CA LEU A 21 -3.37 10.89 -12.29
C LEU A 21 -4.78 11.50 -12.36
N GLN A 22 -5.28 12.04 -11.25
CA GLN A 22 -6.57 12.71 -11.19
C GLN A 22 -6.62 13.96 -12.08
N ASP A 23 -5.57 14.78 -12.11
CA ASP A 23 -5.46 15.95 -13.01
C ASP A 23 -5.52 15.53 -14.49
N HIS A 24 -5.10 14.31 -14.81
CA HIS A 24 -5.17 13.71 -16.13
C HIS A 24 -6.44 12.86 -16.36
N ASN A 25 -7.47 13.00 -15.53
CA ASN A 25 -8.73 12.27 -15.59
C ASN A 25 -8.57 10.73 -15.51
N ILE A 26 -7.51 10.26 -14.85
CA ILE A 26 -7.26 8.84 -14.60
C ILE A 26 -7.71 8.53 -13.16
N PRO A 27 -8.57 7.52 -12.95
CA PRO A 27 -8.99 7.13 -11.60
C PRO A 27 -7.80 6.75 -10.72
N ALA A 28 -7.63 7.48 -9.62
CA ALA A 28 -6.62 7.21 -8.61
C ALA A 28 -7.08 7.73 -7.24
N GLY A 29 -6.45 7.28 -6.16
CA GLY A 29 -6.77 7.71 -4.80
C GLY A 29 -5.74 7.20 -3.79
N THR A 30 -5.96 7.54 -2.52
CA THR A 30 -5.17 7.05 -1.39
C THR A 30 -5.92 5.95 -0.66
N PHE A 31 -5.17 5.18 0.11
CA PHE A 31 -5.76 4.24 1.05
C PHE A 31 -6.49 5.00 2.18
N ASN A 32 -7.60 4.44 2.68
CA ASN A 32 -8.41 5.06 3.73
C ASN A 32 -8.27 4.29 5.03
N ASP A 33 -7.38 4.77 5.90
CA ASP A 33 -7.05 4.14 7.17
C ASP A 33 -8.26 3.99 8.11
N ASN A 34 -9.15 4.99 8.13
CA ASN A 34 -10.35 4.95 8.96
C ASN A 34 -11.34 3.86 8.52
N ALA A 35 -11.47 3.64 7.21
CA ALA A 35 -12.32 2.58 6.69
C ALA A 35 -11.82 1.21 7.16
N ILE A 36 -10.50 1.01 7.15
CA ILE A 36 -9.88 -0.27 7.52
C ILE A 36 -9.89 -0.47 9.03
N ALA A 37 -9.69 0.59 9.82
CA ALA A 37 -9.86 0.52 11.26
C ALA A 37 -11.30 0.10 11.61
N LYS A 38 -12.31 0.58 10.88
CA LYS A 38 -13.70 0.17 11.06
C LYS A 38 -13.93 -1.29 10.72
N GLU A 39 -13.43 -1.76 9.58
CA GLU A 39 -13.50 -3.18 9.20
C GLU A 39 -12.77 -4.08 10.21
N SER A 40 -11.60 -3.66 10.70
CA SER A 40 -10.86 -4.36 11.75
C SER A 40 -11.73 -4.57 12.97
N MET A 41 -12.40 -3.52 13.47
CA MET A 41 -13.32 -3.62 14.63
C MET A 41 -14.47 -4.61 14.40
N ALA A 42 -15.03 -4.66 13.19
CA ALA A 42 -16.07 -5.63 12.85
C ALA A 42 -15.55 -7.07 12.94
N VAL A 43 -14.36 -7.32 12.41
CA VAL A 43 -13.70 -8.63 12.50
C VAL A 43 -13.37 -9.00 13.95
N GLU A 44 -12.96 -8.05 14.80
CA GLU A 44 -12.74 -8.34 16.22
C GLU A 44 -14.03 -8.77 16.92
N SER A 45 -15.16 -8.13 16.61
CA SER A 45 -16.47 -8.47 17.17
C SER A 45 -16.90 -9.88 16.79
N ASP A 46 -16.70 -10.26 15.53
CA ASP A 46 -17.22 -11.52 15.01
C ASP A 46 -16.33 -12.73 15.35
N PHE A 47 -15.01 -12.51 15.48
CA PHE A 47 -14.03 -13.60 15.62
C PHE A 47 -13.17 -13.52 16.90
N GLY A 48 -13.30 -12.46 17.70
CA GLY A 48 -12.54 -12.29 18.94
C GLY A 48 -11.04 -12.01 18.75
N ILE A 49 -10.60 -11.75 17.51
CA ILE A 49 -9.20 -11.46 17.17
C ILE A 49 -8.95 -9.97 17.37
N LYS A 50 -8.03 -9.61 18.28
CA LYS A 50 -7.76 -8.21 18.62
C LYS A 50 -6.65 -7.61 17.77
N LYS A 51 -6.85 -6.34 17.39
CA LYS A 51 -5.91 -5.38 16.80
C LYS A 51 -5.24 -5.86 15.50
N LEU A 52 -6.05 -6.09 14.46
CA LEU A 52 -5.56 -6.48 13.13
C LEU A 52 -4.96 -5.31 12.33
N TYR A 53 -5.39 -4.09 12.62
CA TYR A 53 -4.87 -2.88 11.99
C TYR A 53 -4.77 -1.75 13.02
N SER A 54 -3.65 -1.03 13.00
CA SER A 54 -3.39 0.13 13.86
C SER A 54 -2.93 1.26 12.97
N VAL A 55 -3.61 2.40 13.08
CA VAL A 55 -3.17 3.69 12.53
C VAL A 55 -2.19 4.33 13.51
#